data_AF-A0AA36EYY7-F1
#
_entry.id   AF-A0AA36EYY7-F1
#
_cell.length_a   1.000
_cell.length_b   1.000
_cell.length_c   1.000
_cell.angle_alpha   90.00
_cell.angle_beta   90.00
_cell.angle_gamma   90.00
#
_symmetry.space_group_name_H-M   'P 1'
#
loop_
_entity.id
_entity.type
_entity.pdbx_description
1 polymer ?
#
loop_
_entity_poly.entity_id
_entity_poly.type
_entity_poly.pdbx_seq_one_letter_code
_entity_poly.pdbx_strand_id
1 'polypeptide(L)'
;MEFKVEEFIEFPSVEQLRIFFKSELLLLAKHYYMDEVKSTMKKREIFKVVLEHLADEEIFEDSALSLLKTEKTEEFELRKLELEFQKAIKEMEIQKELKLKEMELQSRKLDTPRDQKDFDVAKNIKLVPPFSEKNVDKFFLHF
;
A
#
# COMPACT_ATOMS: atom_id res chain seq x y z
N MET A 1 34.49 -9.44 21.79
CA MET A 1 34.65 -8.64 23.02
C MET A 1 34.04 -9.44 24.14
N GLU A 2 34.74 -9.55 25.26
CA GLU A 2 34.23 -10.25 26.43
C GLU A 2 33.38 -9.24 27.21
N PHE A 3 32.07 -9.43 27.19
CA PHE A 3 31.15 -8.56 27.92
C PHE A 3 31.35 -8.73 29.42
N LYS A 4 31.57 -7.61 30.12
CA LYS A 4 31.67 -7.56 31.57
C LYS A 4 30.37 -7.01 32.13
N VAL A 5 29.68 -7.84 32.90
CA VAL A 5 28.39 -7.48 33.52
C VAL A 5 28.57 -6.32 34.50
N GLU A 6 29.70 -6.29 35.20
CA GLU A 6 30.03 -5.30 36.22
C GLU A 6 30.13 -3.88 35.62
N GLU A 7 30.70 -3.76 34.42
CA GLU A 7 30.83 -2.47 33.71
C GLU A 7 29.46 -1.90 33.32
N PHE A 8 28.53 -2.79 32.92
CA PHE A 8 27.16 -2.38 32.63
C PHE A 8 26.38 -1.97 33.88
N ILE A 9 26.63 -2.62 35.02
CA ILE A 9 25.98 -2.26 36.29
C ILE A 9 26.45 -0.89 36.78
N GLU A 10 27.73 -0.55 36.56
CA GLU A 10 28.25 0.79 36.89
C GLU A 10 27.65 1.89 36.01
N PHE A 11 27.42 1.60 34.72
CA PHE A 11 26.86 2.55 33.75
C PHE A 11 25.71 1.93 32.93
N PRO A 12 24.53 1.73 33.54
CA PRO A 12 23.41 1.09 32.87
C PRO A 12 22.89 1.98 31.74
N SER A 13 22.80 1.42 30.53
CA SER A 13 22.31 2.11 29.35
C SER A 13 21.31 1.27 28.57
N VAL A 14 20.14 1.85 28.28
CA VAL A 14 19.08 1.20 27.50
C VAL A 14 19.55 0.86 26.08
N GLU A 15 20.37 1.73 25.47
CA GLU A 15 20.94 1.51 24.14
C GLU A 15 21.92 0.33 24.13
N GLN A 16 22.71 0.17 25.19
CA GLN A 16 23.61 -0.98 25.35
C GLN A 16 22.81 -2.27 25.53
N LEU A 17 21.77 -2.26 26.37
CA LEU A 17 20.91 -3.42 26.56
C LEU A 17 20.29 -3.87 25.22
N ARG A 18 19.90 -2.93 24.34
CA ARG A 18 19.28 -3.21 23.03
C ARG A 18 20.21 -3.99 22.09
N ILE A 19 21.52 -3.70 22.14
CA ILE A 19 22.52 -4.34 21.28
C ILE A 19 23.07 -5.65 21.84
N PHE A 20 22.87 -5.95 23.13
CA PHE A 20 23.41 -7.16 23.77
C PHE A 20 23.06 -8.46 23.04
N PHE A 21 23.99 -9.39 23.00
CA PHE A 21 23.77 -10.74 22.50
C PHE A 21 22.98 -11.58 23.50
N LYS A 22 22.37 -12.67 23.02
CA LYS A 22 21.57 -13.57 23.87
C LYS A 22 22.39 -14.13 25.05
N SER A 23 23.68 -14.43 24.83
CA SER A 23 24.60 -14.90 25.88
C SER A 23 24.85 -13.84 26.95
N GLU A 24 24.92 -12.56 26.58
CA GLU A 24 25.18 -11.44 27.48
C GLU A 24 23.95 -11.15 28.35
N LEU A 25 22.76 -11.18 27.75
CA LEU A 25 21.49 -11.08 28.48
C LEU A 25 21.30 -12.23 29.48
N LEU A 26 21.75 -13.45 29.13
CA LEU A 26 21.73 -14.59 30.05
C LEU A 26 22.73 -14.41 31.20
N LEU A 27 23.89 -13.81 30.94
CA LEU A 27 24.88 -13.49 31.97
C LEU A 27 24.32 -12.45 32.95
N LEU A 28 23.68 -11.41 32.42
CA LEU A 28 23.02 -10.38 33.19
C LEU A 28 21.88 -10.94 34.04
N ALA A 29 21.00 -11.76 33.44
CA ALA A 29 19.93 -12.44 34.15
C ALA A 29 20.46 -13.33 35.29
N LYS A 30 21.59 -14.01 35.08
CA LYS A 30 22.24 -14.81 36.13
C LYS A 30 22.79 -13.94 37.26
N HIS A 31 23.31 -12.76 36.96
CA HIS A 31 23.82 -11.82 37.96
C HIS A 31 22.71 -11.25 38.86
N TYR A 32 21.56 -10.94 38.27
CA TYR A 32 20.36 -10.48 38.98
C TYR A 32 19.50 -11.61 39.56
N TYR A 33 19.97 -12.87 39.53
CA TYR A 33 19.26 -14.05 40.04
C TYR A 33 17.84 -14.22 39.45
N MET A 34 17.70 -13.95 38.15
CA MET A 34 16.42 -14.04 37.44
C MET A 34 16.09 -15.48 37.02
N ASP A 35 15.35 -16.20 37.87
CA ASP A 35 14.96 -17.61 37.63
C ASP A 35 13.97 -17.81 36.46
N GLU A 36 13.29 -16.73 36.05
CA GLU A 36 12.34 -16.74 34.93
C GLU A 36 13.03 -16.89 33.57
N VAL A 37 14.29 -16.47 33.50
CA VAL A 37 15.06 -16.44 32.25
C VAL A 37 15.66 -17.82 31.97
N LYS A 38 15.20 -18.46 30.90
CA LYS A 38 15.72 -19.76 30.45
C LYS A 38 16.49 -19.62 29.14
N SER A 39 17.56 -20.41 28.98
CA SER A 39 18.36 -20.43 27.74
C SER A 39 17.56 -20.86 26.50
N THR A 40 16.44 -21.56 26.68
CA THR A 40 15.50 -21.95 25.62
C THR A 40 14.67 -20.78 25.08
N MET A 41 14.56 -19.68 25.82
CA MET A 41 13.75 -18.52 25.44
C MET A 41 14.38 -17.76 24.27
N LYS A 42 13.55 -17.02 23.53
CA LYS A 42 14.04 -16.17 22.44
C LYS A 42 14.75 -14.95 23.04
N LYS A 43 15.75 -14.41 22.32
CA LYS A 43 16.48 -13.18 22.73
C LYS A 43 15.52 -12.06 23.16
N ARG A 44 14.44 -11.84 22.40
CA ARG A 44 13.42 -10.80 22.69
C ARG A 44 12.67 -11.05 23.99
N GLU A 45 12.35 -12.30 24.30
CA GLU A 45 11.65 -12.65 25.54
C GLU A 45 12.57 -12.42 26.74
N ILE A 46 13.82 -12.85 26.63
CA ILE A 46 14.85 -12.60 27.65
C ILE A 46 15.04 -11.10 27.84
N PHE A 47 15.19 -10.34 26.75
CA PHE A 47 15.32 -8.88 26.79
C PHE A 47 14.14 -8.20 27.48
N LYS A 48 12.90 -8.66 27.21
CA LYS A 48 11.69 -8.13 27.85
C LYS A 48 11.73 -8.33 29.36
N VAL A 49 11.99 -9.56 29.82
CA VAL A 49 12.01 -9.90 31.25
C VAL A 49 13.14 -9.13 31.95
N VAL A 50 14.33 -9.07 31.35
CA VAL A 50 15.47 -8.30 31.87
C VAL A 50 15.14 -6.80 31.95
N LEU A 51 14.55 -6.22 30.91
CA LEU A 51 14.19 -4.80 30.90
C LEU A 51 13.10 -4.48 31.93
N GLU A 52 12.11 -5.36 32.10
CA GLU A 52 11.07 -5.23 33.14
C GLU A 52 11.70 -5.23 34.54
N HIS A 53 12.61 -6.17 34.82
CA HIS A 53 13.30 -6.23 36.11
C HIS A 53 14.22 -5.02 36.37
N LEU A 54 14.93 -4.52 35.35
CA LEU A 54 15.76 -3.33 35.49
C LEU A 54 14.91 -2.04 35.67
N ALA A 55 13.68 -2.00 35.17
CA ALA A 55 12.76 -0.91 35.47
C ALA A 55 12.23 -1.02 36.92
N ASP A 56 11.90 -2.23 37.38
CA ASP A 56 11.45 -2.49 38.76
C ASP A 56 12.52 -2.16 39.81
N GLU A 57 13.79 -2.40 39.50
CA GLU A 57 14.96 -2.06 40.35
C GLU A 57 15.32 -0.55 40.27
N GLU A 58 14.48 0.28 39.64
CA GLU A 58 14.69 1.72 39.40
C GLU A 58 16.00 2.05 38.65
N ILE A 59 16.57 1.07 37.94
CA ILE A 59 17.79 1.25 37.13
C ILE A 59 17.46 2.00 35.83
N PHE A 60 16.27 1.74 35.27
CA PHE A 60 15.72 2.47 34.13
C PHE A 60 14.36 3.08 34.46
N GLU A 61 14.05 4.21 33.84
CA GLU A 61 12.72 4.79 33.91
C GLU A 61 11.68 3.91 33.19
N ASP A 62 10.43 3.93 33.67
CA ASP A 62 9.28 3.30 33.00
C ASP A 62 9.12 3.72 31.53
N SER A 63 9.68 4.88 31.16
CA SER A 63 9.75 5.35 29.78
C SER A 63 10.45 4.35 28.86
N ALA A 64 11.44 3.60 29.36
CA ALA A 64 12.15 2.56 28.64
C ALA A 64 11.26 1.37 28.27
N LEU A 65 10.22 1.05 29.08
CA LEU A 65 9.25 -0.01 28.78
C LEU A 65 8.41 0.31 27.54
N SER A 66 8.32 1.59 27.15
CA SER A 66 7.64 2.01 25.91
C SER A 66 8.32 1.44 24.66
N LEU A 67 9.63 1.16 24.72
CA LEU A 67 10.40 0.55 23.62
C LEU A 67 9.94 -0.87 23.28
N LEU A 68 9.32 -1.58 24.24
CA LEU A 68 8.76 -2.91 24.01
C LEU A 68 7.47 -2.87 23.16
N LYS A 69 6.78 -1.73 23.14
CA LYS A 69 5.48 -1.57 22.48
C LYS A 69 5.61 -1.10 21.03
N THR A 70 6.62 -0.30 20.71
CA THR A 70 6.80 0.33 19.40
C THR A 70 7.17 -0.68 18.31
N GLU A 71 8.10 -1.61 18.54
CA GLU A 71 8.63 -2.46 17.45
C GLU A 71 7.60 -3.44 16.84
N LYS A 72 6.67 -4.00 17.63
CA LYS A 72 5.62 -4.88 17.07
C LYS A 72 4.53 -4.13 16.35
N THR A 73 4.26 -2.89 16.76
CA THR A 73 3.17 -2.09 16.24
C THR A 73 3.55 -1.54 14.86
N GLU A 74 4.77 -1.03 14.73
CA GLU A 74 5.26 -0.46 13.48
C GLU A 74 5.35 -1.49 12.35
N GLU A 75 5.90 -2.68 12.58
CA GLU A 75 6.02 -3.72 11.55
C GLU A 75 4.64 -4.24 11.09
N PHE A 76 3.69 -4.34 12.02
CA PHE A 76 2.32 -4.75 11.72
C PHE A 76 1.55 -3.66 10.97
N GLU A 77 1.71 -2.40 11.36
CA GLU A 77 1.12 -1.24 10.69
C GLU A 77 1.67 -1.03 9.28
N LEU A 78 2.98 -1.14 9.10
CA LEU A 78 3.64 -1.11 7.79
C LEU A 78 3.08 -2.19 6.86
N ARG A 79 2.95 -3.43 7.37
CA ARG A 79 2.40 -4.54 6.57
C ARG A 79 0.93 -4.36 6.24
N LYS A 80 0.15 -3.76 7.14
CA LYS A 80 -1.25 -3.42 6.89
C LYS A 80 -1.38 -2.34 5.83
N LEU A 81 -0.56 -1.28 5.91
CA LEU A 81 -0.56 -0.17 4.97
C LEU A 81 -0.15 -0.61 3.56
N GLU A 82 0.87 -1.47 3.45
CA GLU A 82 1.27 -2.09 2.17
C GLU A 82 0.12 -2.88 1.54
N LEU A 83 -0.61 -3.67 2.33
CA LEU A 83 -1.74 -4.45 1.83
C LEU A 83 -2.90 -3.56 1.37
N GLU A 84 -3.17 -2.45 2.07
CA GLU A 84 -4.18 -1.46 1.66
C GLU A 84 -3.78 -0.78 0.34
N PHE A 85 -2.51 -0.42 0.19
CA PHE A 85 -1.99 0.19 -1.04
C PHE A 85 -2.10 -0.78 -2.23
N GLN A 86 -1.73 -2.06 -2.04
CA GLN A 86 -1.89 -3.08 -3.09
C GLN A 86 -3.34 -3.30 -3.50
N LYS A 87 -4.28 -3.29 -2.54
CA LYS A 87 -5.70 -3.37 -2.85
C LYS A 87 -6.17 -2.17 -3.67
N ALA A 88 -5.76 -0.97 -3.28
CA ALA A 88 -6.13 0.26 -3.99
C ALA A 88 -5.62 0.28 -5.44
N ILE A 89 -4.38 -0.15 -5.67
CA ILE A 89 -3.82 -0.29 -7.03
C ILE A 89 -4.65 -1.29 -7.84
N LYS A 90 -4.88 -2.48 -7.30
CA LYS A 90 -5.61 -3.54 -8.00
C LYS A 90 -7.04 -3.13 -8.34
N GLU A 91 -7.70 -2.42 -7.44
CA GLU A 91 -9.05 -1.91 -7.69
C GLU A 91 -9.07 -0.82 -8.77
N MET A 92 -8.08 0.07 -8.77
CA MET A 92 -7.92 1.08 -9.83
C MET A 92 -7.65 0.44 -11.20
N GLU A 93 -6.84 -0.62 -11.25
CA GLU A 93 -6.59 -1.38 -12.48
C GLU A 93 -7.86 -2.03 -13.01
N ILE A 94 -8.64 -2.67 -12.14
CA ILE A 94 -9.93 -3.28 -12.50
C ILE A 94 -10.91 -2.22 -13.02
N GLN A 95 -11.02 -1.07 -12.34
CA GLN A 95 -11.88 0.02 -12.78
C GLN A 95 -11.47 0.55 -14.15
N LYS A 96 -10.16 0.69 -14.40
CA LYS A 96 -9.63 1.12 -15.70
C LYS A 96 -9.97 0.10 -16.79
N GLU A 97 -9.79 -1.20 -16.52
CA GLU A 97 -10.10 -2.27 -17.47
C GLU A 97 -11.59 -2.31 -17.80
N LEU A 98 -12.46 -2.24 -16.78
CA LEU A 98 -13.91 -2.18 -16.97
C LEU A 98 -14.32 -0.98 -17.82
N LYS A 99 -13.81 0.21 -17.52
CA LYS A 99 -14.11 1.44 -18.27
C LYS A 99 -13.64 1.34 -19.72
N LEU A 100 -12.47 0.76 -19.96
CA LEU A 100 -11.95 0.55 -21.31
C LEU A 100 -12.86 -0.41 -22.10
N LYS A 101 -13.27 -1.51 -21.49
CA LYS A 101 -14.16 -2.50 -22.09
C LYS A 101 -15.56 -1.93 -22.37
N GLU A 102 -16.09 -1.11 -21.46
CA GLU A 102 -17.34 -0.39 -21.69
C GLU A 102 -17.26 0.56 -22.90
N MET A 103 -16.17 1.31 -23.02
CA MET A 103 -15.94 2.21 -24.15
C MET A 103 -15.81 1.43 -25.47
N GLU A 104 -15.13 0.29 -25.48
CA GLU A 104 -15.02 -0.59 -26.65
C GLU A 104 -16.39 -1.17 -27.06
N LEU A 105 -17.22 -1.56 -26.08
CA LEU A 105 -18.58 -2.03 -26.37
C LEU A 105 -19.46 -0.90 -26.91
N GLN A 106 -19.30 0.33 -26.42
CA GLN A 106 -20.00 1.50 -26.94
C GLN A 106 -19.57 1.84 -28.37
N SER A 107 -18.27 1.78 -28.70
CA SER A 107 -17.81 2.01 -30.08
C SER A 107 -18.34 0.94 -31.02
N ARG A 108 -18.29 -0.34 -30.64
CA ARG A 108 -18.87 -1.45 -31.44
C ARG A 108 -20.38 -1.30 -31.66
N LYS A 109 -21.13 -0.73 -30.73
CA LYS A 109 -22.57 -0.42 -30.91
C LYS A 109 -22.80 0.74 -31.89
N LEU A 110 -21.85 1.66 -32.04
CA LEU A 110 -21.90 2.70 -33.07
C LEU A 110 -21.48 2.16 -34.45
N ASP A 111 -20.63 1.14 -34.47
CA ASP A 111 -20.13 0.44 -35.66
C ASP A 111 -20.98 -0.77 -36.08
N THR A 112 -22.11 -1.06 -35.41
CA THR A 112 -23.15 -1.87 -36.05
C THR A 112 -23.41 -1.22 -37.40
N PRO A 113 -23.40 -1.95 -38.53
CA PRO A 113 -23.73 -1.36 -39.79
C PRO A 113 -25.09 -0.72 -39.58
N ARG A 114 -25.12 0.61 -39.54
CA ARG A 114 -26.38 1.33 -39.75
C ARG A 114 -26.91 0.64 -40.98
N ASP A 115 -28.18 0.24 -40.93
CA ASP A 115 -28.93 -0.10 -42.11
C ASP A 115 -28.85 1.13 -43.02
N GLN A 116 -27.72 1.28 -43.73
CA GLN A 116 -27.56 2.08 -44.92
C GLN A 116 -28.47 1.34 -45.88
N LYS A 117 -29.77 1.56 -45.71
CA LYS A 117 -30.68 1.62 -46.84
C LYS A 117 -29.97 2.58 -47.75
N ASP A 118 -29.29 2.01 -48.74
CA ASP A 118 -28.41 2.69 -49.67
C ASP A 118 -29.07 4.02 -50.01
N PHE A 119 -28.40 5.12 -49.66
CA PHE A 119 -28.85 6.43 -50.08
C PHE A 119 -28.72 6.47 -51.60
N ASP A 120 -29.81 6.08 -52.25
CA ASP A 120 -29.85 5.91 -53.69
C ASP A 120 -29.93 7.29 -54.32
N VAL A 121 -28.77 7.81 -54.71
CA VAL A 121 -28.61 9.11 -55.34
C VAL A 121 -29.52 9.23 -56.57
N ALA A 122 -29.70 8.14 -57.34
CA ALA A 122 -30.54 8.16 -58.53
C ALA A 122 -32.04 8.30 -58.21
N LYS A 123 -32.51 7.74 -57.09
CA LYS A 123 -33.88 7.99 -56.60
C LYS A 123 -34.07 9.43 -56.14
N ASN A 124 -33.08 10.01 -55.49
CA ASN A 124 -33.15 11.36 -54.94
C ASN A 124 -33.00 12.46 -56.02
N ILE A 125 -32.21 12.23 -57.08
CA ILE A 125 -32.08 13.18 -58.20
C ILE A 125 -33.44 13.44 -58.89
N LYS A 126 -34.32 12.44 -58.95
CA LYS A 126 -35.68 12.59 -59.54
C LYS A 126 -36.58 13.55 -58.76
N LEU A 127 -36.26 13.81 -57.50
CA LEU A 127 -37.02 14.73 -56.64
C LEU A 127 -36.57 16.18 -56.83
N VAL A 128 -35.48 16.42 -57.56
CA VAL A 128 -35.01 17.77 -57.89
C VAL A 128 -35.76 18.24 -59.13
N PRO A 129 -36.36 19.45 -59.11
CA PRO A 129 -36.98 20.02 -60.30
C PRO A 129 -35.99 20.09 -61.46
N PRO A 130 -36.42 19.83 -62.70
CA PRO A 130 -35.52 19.85 -63.85
C PRO A 130 -34.86 21.23 -63.96
N PHE A 131 -33.54 21.22 -64.07
CA PHE A 131 -32.77 22.44 -64.20
C PHE A 131 -33.14 23.17 -65.49
N SER A 132 -33.22 24.49 -65.42
CA SER A 132 -33.50 25.35 -66.56
C SER A 132 -32.56 26.56 -66.54
N GLU A 133 -31.73 26.67 -67.58
CA GLU A 133 -30.79 27.80 -67.77
C GLU A 133 -31.49 29.17 -67.86
N LYS A 134 -32.79 29.19 -68.12
CA LYS A 134 -33.57 30.44 -68.20
C LYS A 134 -33.94 31.01 -66.83
N ASN A 135 -33.83 30.23 -65.75
CA ASN A 135 -34.25 30.62 -64.41
C ASN A 135 -33.23 30.18 -63.34
N VAL A 136 -31.93 30.34 -63.61
CA VAL A 136 -30.84 29.93 -62.71
C VAL A 136 -31.02 30.53 -61.31
N ASP A 137 -31.45 31.79 -61.23
CA ASP A 137 -31.67 32.51 -59.96
C ASP A 137 -32.64 31.82 -59.00
N LYS A 138 -33.60 31.02 -59.50
CA LYS A 138 -34.57 30.28 -58.67
C LYS A 138 -33.94 29.10 -57.92
N PHE A 139 -32.83 28.57 -58.43
CA PHE A 139 -32.17 27.38 -57.87
C PHE A 139 -31.07 27.73 -56.86
N PHE A 140 -30.60 28.99 -56.84
CA PHE A 140 -29.48 29.44 -56.00
C PHE A 140 -29.85 30.58 -55.04
N LEU A 141 -31.14 30.69 -54.65
CA LEU A 141 -31.65 31.77 -53.80
C LEU A 141 -30.97 31.92 -52.42
N HIS A 142 -30.10 30.99 -52.01
CA HIS A 142 -29.53 30.91 -50.65
C HIS A 142 -27.99 30.81 -50.62
N PHE A 143 -27.30 31.22 -51.69
CA PHE A 143 -25.85 31.43 -51.68
C PHE A 143 -25.51 32.92 -51.75
#